data_AF-A0A948TIX6-F1
#
_entry.id   AF-A0A948TIX6-F1
#
_cell.length_a   1.000
_cell.length_b   1.000
_cell.length_c   1.000
_cell.angle_alpha   90.00
_cell.angle_beta   90.00
_cell.angle_gamma   90.00
#
_symmetry.space_group_name_H-M   'P 1'
#
loop_
_entity.id
_entity.type
_entity.pdbx_description
1 polymer ?
#
loop_
_entity_poly.entity_id
_entity_poly.type
_entity_poly.pdbx_seq_one_letter_code
_entity_poly.pdbx_strand_id
1 'polypeptide(L)'
;MLYGIIGATVHQESLSVFYEGLDDNRLTSFEQALQRTITLLAEELRGTAIAEFEQIATYLQSITVSNSRQLNQLSENTSDCLQVSWLDDTHFIINAMDQHEVYQLHLEVLPLTMMNN
;
A
#
# COMPACT_ATOMS: atom_id res chain seq x y z
N MET A 1 -16.23 -7.05 -8.91
CA MET A 1 -15.68 -5.71 -8.68
C MET A 1 -14.22 -5.76 -9.10
N LEU A 2 -13.70 -4.74 -9.78
CA LEU A 2 -12.26 -4.63 -10.04
C LEU A 2 -11.64 -3.66 -9.04
N TYR A 3 -10.35 -3.78 -8.81
CA TYR A 3 -9.60 -2.89 -7.93
C TYR A 3 -8.37 -2.34 -8.66
N GLY A 4 -8.10 -1.06 -8.44
CA GLY A 4 -6.86 -0.41 -8.82
C GLY A 4 -6.03 -0.12 -7.59
N ILE A 5 -4.72 -0.01 -7.78
CA ILE A 5 -3.80 0.53 -6.80
C ILE A 5 -3.07 1.68 -7.46
N ILE A 6 -3.09 2.85 -6.82
CA ILE A 6 -2.32 4.03 -7.23
C ILE A 6 -1.24 4.25 -6.18
N GLY A 7 0.01 4.19 -6.60
CA GLY A 7 1.16 4.42 -5.75
C GLY A 7 1.85 5.72 -6.09
N ALA A 8 2.30 6.46 -5.07
CA ALA A 8 3.16 7.62 -5.23
C ALA A 8 4.25 7.62 -4.16
N THR A 9 5.50 7.74 -4.59
CA THR A 9 6.68 7.72 -3.72
C THR A 9 7.47 9.00 -3.90
N VAL A 10 7.77 9.69 -2.80
CA VAL A 10 8.71 10.81 -2.74
C VAL A 10 9.98 10.31 -2.08
N HIS A 11 11.11 10.42 -2.79
CA HIS A 11 12.43 10.09 -2.26
C HIS A 11 13.48 10.96 -2.95
N GLN A 12 14.39 11.56 -2.19
CA GLN A 12 15.48 12.41 -2.72
C GLN A 12 14.98 13.48 -3.71
N GLU A 13 13.95 14.24 -3.31
CA GLU A 13 13.33 15.31 -4.13
C GLU A 13 12.66 14.83 -5.44
N SER A 14 12.54 13.51 -5.64
CA SER A 14 11.90 12.93 -6.81
C SER A 14 10.55 12.32 -6.44
N LEU A 15 9.53 12.60 -7.24
CA LEU A 15 8.22 11.97 -7.17
C LEU A 15 8.11 10.90 -8.26
N SER A 16 7.78 9.68 -7.86
CA SER A 16 7.42 8.58 -8.78
C SER A 16 5.97 8.18 -8.55
N VAL A 17 5.25 7.88 -9.63
CA VAL A 17 3.86 7.41 -9.58
C VAL A 17 3.75 6.10 -10.35
N PHE A 18 3.02 5.14 -9.81
CA PHE A 18 2.78 3.85 -10.43
C PHE A 18 1.33 3.39 -10.24
N TYR A 19 0.93 2.46 -11.09
CA TYR A 19 -0.41 1.92 -11.13
C TYR A 19 -0.36 0.39 -11.22
N GLU A 20 -1.23 -0.27 -10.48
CA GLU A 20 -1.34 -1.72 -10.42
C GLU A 20 -2.81 -2.14 -10.44
N GLY A 21 -3.09 -3.38 -10.84
CA GLY A 21 -4.47 -3.84 -11.02
C GLY A 21 -5.16 -3.37 -12.30
N LEU A 22 -4.41 -2.71 -13.18
CA LEU A 22 -4.86 -2.28 -14.50
C LEU A 22 -4.44 -3.31 -15.58
N ASP A 23 -5.11 -3.27 -16.72
CA ASP A 23 -4.82 -4.09 -17.91
C ASP A 23 -4.87 -5.61 -17.71
N ASP A 24 -3.76 -6.32 -17.93
CA ASP A 24 -3.66 -7.79 -17.92
C ASP A 24 -3.50 -8.36 -16.50
N ASN A 25 -3.08 -7.55 -15.54
CA ASN A 25 -2.86 -7.94 -14.14
C ASN A 25 -4.00 -7.48 -13.23
N ARG A 26 -5.24 -7.77 -13.63
CA ARG A 26 -6.44 -7.28 -12.93
C ARG A 26 -6.56 -7.83 -11.52
N LEU A 27 -6.88 -6.96 -10.58
CA LEU A 27 -7.24 -7.33 -9.21
C LEU A 27 -8.77 -7.49 -9.17
N THR A 28 -9.22 -8.75 -9.14
CA THR A 28 -10.64 -9.13 -9.31
C THR A 28 -11.37 -9.36 -7.99
N SER A 29 -10.66 -9.28 -6.87
CA SER A 29 -11.23 -9.35 -5.53
C SER A 29 -10.52 -8.38 -4.58
N PHE A 30 -11.22 -8.01 -3.51
CA PHE A 30 -10.65 -7.17 -2.45
C PHE A 30 -9.45 -7.85 -1.77
N GLU A 31 -9.52 -9.17 -1.57
CA GLU A 31 -8.42 -9.96 -1.02
C GLU A 31 -7.17 -9.91 -1.92
N GLN A 32 -7.33 -10.02 -3.24
CA GLN A 32 -6.21 -9.84 -4.18
C GLN A 32 -5.62 -8.43 -4.07
N ALA A 33 -6.48 -7.41 -3.97
CA ALA A 33 -6.04 -6.03 -3.81
C ALA A 33 -5.26 -5.81 -2.51
N LEU A 34 -5.74 -6.36 -1.39
CA LEU A 34 -5.03 -6.34 -0.11
C LEU A 34 -3.66 -7.01 -0.22
N GLN A 35 -3.61 -8.25 -0.71
CA GLN A 35 -2.37 -9.00 -0.83
C GLN A 35 -1.35 -8.28 -1.73
N ARG A 36 -1.80 -7.71 -2.86
CA ARG A 36 -0.92 -6.96 -3.77
C ARG A 36 -0.43 -5.68 -3.13
N THR A 37 -1.30 -4.95 -2.41
CA THR A 37 -0.94 -3.71 -1.70
C THR A 37 0.12 -3.95 -0.64
N ILE A 38 -0.03 -5.00 0.18
CA ILE A 38 0.98 -5.38 1.19
C ILE A 38 2.31 -5.77 0.54
N THR A 39 2.25 -6.48 -0.60
CA THR A 39 3.45 -6.83 -1.37
C THR A 39 4.17 -5.59 -1.88
N LEU A 40 3.45 -4.68 -2.54
CA LEU A 40 3.98 -3.41 -3.06
C LEU A 40 4.56 -2.54 -1.94
N LEU A 41 3.84 -2.41 -0.83
CA LEU A 41 4.31 -1.69 0.34
C LEU A 41 5.65 -2.24 0.84
N ALA A 42 5.78 -3.57 0.98
CA ALA A 42 7.02 -4.18 1.42
C ALA A 42 8.17 -4.00 0.40
N GLU A 43 7.87 -4.05 -0.89
CA GLU A 43 8.83 -3.82 -1.99
C GLU A 43 9.36 -2.38 -1.96
N GLU A 44 8.48 -1.39 -1.91
CA GLU A 44 8.82 0.03 -1.85
C GLU A 44 9.62 0.37 -0.58
N LEU A 45 9.16 -0.08 0.59
CA LEU A 45 9.84 0.17 1.87
C LEU A 45 11.24 -0.44 1.92
N ARG A 46 11.43 -1.63 1.36
CA ARG A 46 12.75 -2.27 1.26
C ARG A 46 13.69 -1.52 0.30
N GLY A 47 13.15 -0.88 -0.73
CA GLY A 47 13.93 -0.10 -1.71
C GLY A 47 14.59 1.17 -1.14
N THR A 48 14.19 1.61 0.05
CA THR A 48 14.61 2.90 0.64
C THR A 48 16.00 2.90 1.30
N ALA A 49 16.51 1.73 1.70
CA ALA A 49 17.67 1.58 2.59
C ALA A 49 17.53 2.27 3.98
N ILE A 50 16.31 2.62 4.40
CA ILE A 50 16.02 3.13 5.75
C ILE A 50 15.80 1.95 6.69
N ALA A 51 16.58 1.88 7.78
CA ALA A 51 16.61 0.71 8.67
C ALA A 51 15.26 0.38 9.32
N GLU A 52 14.46 1.40 9.67
CA GLU A 52 13.12 1.19 10.24
C GLU A 52 12.15 0.57 9.21
N PHE A 53 12.27 0.96 7.95
CA PHE A 53 11.46 0.40 6.86
C PHE A 53 11.87 -1.00 6.45
N GLU A 54 13.14 -1.39 6.60
CA GLU A 54 13.52 -2.80 6.40
C GLU A 54 12.84 -3.73 7.41
N GLN A 55 12.72 -3.30 8.67
CA GLN A 55 12.02 -4.07 9.70
C GLN A 55 10.53 -4.20 9.38
N ILE A 56 9.89 -3.09 8.99
CA ILE A 56 8.48 -3.07 8.58
C ILE A 56 8.26 -3.94 7.35
N ALA A 57 9.10 -3.83 6.32
CA ALA A 57 9.02 -4.65 5.10
C ALA A 57 9.16 -6.16 5.41
N THR A 58 10.05 -6.52 6.33
CA THR A 58 10.21 -7.91 6.78
C THR A 58 8.95 -8.41 7.50
N TYR A 59 8.38 -7.59 8.38
CA TYR A 59 7.13 -7.91 9.05
C TYR A 59 5.97 -8.07 8.07
N LEU A 60 5.82 -7.15 7.11
CA LEU A 60 4.78 -7.19 6.07
C LEU A 60 4.84 -8.48 5.23
N GLN A 61 6.04 -9.00 4.95
CA GLN A 61 6.20 -10.27 4.24
C GLN A 61 5.91 -11.50 5.09
N SER A 62 5.94 -11.37 6.42
CA SER A 62 5.68 -12.47 7.34
C SER A 62 4.19 -12.68 7.64
N ILE A 63 3.34 -11.71 7.26
CA ILE A 63 1.91 -11.73 7.55
C ILE A 63 1.07 -12.01 6.31
N THR A 64 -0.20 -12.31 6.54
CA THR A 64 -1.23 -12.38 5.50
C THR A 64 -2.38 -11.47 5.90
N VAL A 65 -2.73 -10.53 5.02
CA VAL A 65 -3.83 -9.59 5.22
C VAL A 65 -4.92 -9.92 4.22
N SER A 66 -6.01 -10.50 4.70
CA SER A 66 -7.16 -10.89 3.87
C SER A 66 -8.42 -10.10 4.18
N ASN A 67 -8.39 -9.21 5.18
CA ASN A 67 -9.52 -8.36 5.54
C ASN A 67 -9.09 -7.03 6.18
N SER A 68 -10.04 -6.11 6.28
CA SER A 68 -9.86 -4.76 6.83
C SER A 68 -9.39 -4.73 8.29
N ARG A 69 -9.83 -5.69 9.12
CA ARG A 69 -9.40 -5.76 10.52
C ARG A 69 -7.89 -6.02 10.62
N GLN A 70 -7.38 -6.97 9.84
CA GLN A 70 -5.94 -7.26 9.81
C GLN A 70 -5.13 -6.09 9.25
N LEU A 71 -5.68 -5.37 8.27
CA LEU A 71 -5.05 -4.16 7.76
C LEU A 71 -4.97 -3.06 8.83
N ASN A 72 -6.00 -2.87 9.66
CA ASN A 72 -5.94 -1.88 10.76
C ASN A 72 -4.91 -2.26 11.84
N GLN A 73 -4.73 -3.56 12.10
CA GLN A 73 -3.69 -4.04 13.01
C GLN A 73 -2.28 -3.72 12.49
N LEU A 74 -2.08 -3.49 11.19
CA LEU A 74 -0.79 -3.05 10.67
C LEU A 74 -0.42 -1.69 11.25
N SER A 75 -1.28 -0.68 11.11
CA SER A 75 -0.99 0.66 11.65
C SER A 75 -0.73 0.65 13.16
N GLU A 76 -1.39 -0.23 13.91
CA GLU A 76 -1.16 -0.36 15.35
C GLU A 76 0.23 -0.94 15.68
N ASN A 77 0.77 -1.80 14.82
CA ASN A 77 2.02 -2.52 15.05
C ASN A 77 3.26 -1.84 14.45
N THR A 78 3.09 -0.91 13.52
CA THR A 78 4.19 -0.32 12.74
C THR A 78 4.56 1.11 13.14
N SER A 79 4.14 1.57 14.34
CA SER A 79 4.45 2.92 14.84
C SER A 79 3.87 4.05 13.97
N ASP A 80 4.17 5.32 14.29
CA ASP A 80 3.78 6.54 13.56
C ASP A 80 4.25 6.56 12.09
N CYS A 81 5.04 5.58 11.65
CA CYS A 81 5.61 5.50 10.32
C CYS A 81 4.63 4.98 9.26
N LEU A 82 3.50 4.37 9.64
CA LEU A 82 2.50 3.87 8.71
C LEU A 82 1.08 4.12 9.22
N GLN A 83 0.26 4.71 8.37
CA GLN A 83 -1.13 5.02 8.65
C GLN A 83 -2.05 4.39 7.60
N VAL A 84 -3.15 3.80 8.06
CA VAL A 84 -4.26 3.36 7.19
C VAL A 84 -5.44 4.32 7.36
N SER A 85 -5.97 4.82 6.26
CA SER A 85 -7.16 5.68 6.22
C SER A 85 -8.22 5.06 5.30
N TRP A 86 -9.46 4.95 5.78
CA TRP A 86 -10.57 4.37 5.01
C TRP A 86 -11.48 5.45 4.43
N LEU A 87 -11.86 5.27 3.17
CA LEU A 87 -12.80 6.13 2.46
C LEU A 87 -14.17 5.44 2.27
N ASP A 88 -14.17 4.10 2.13
CA ASP A 88 -15.34 3.23 2.26
C ASP A 88 -14.93 1.83 2.78
N ASP A 89 -15.77 0.80 2.66
CA ASP A 89 -15.48 -0.57 3.14
C ASP A 89 -14.35 -1.29 2.38
N THR A 90 -14.04 -0.86 1.16
CA THR A 90 -13.02 -1.47 0.27
C THR A 90 -12.10 -0.46 -0.43
N HIS A 91 -12.26 0.83 -0.13
CA HIS A 91 -11.45 1.95 -0.58
C HIS A 91 -10.66 2.50 0.60
N PHE A 92 -9.34 2.42 0.50
CA PHE A 92 -8.45 2.87 1.57
C PHE A 92 -7.13 3.40 1.03
N ILE A 93 -6.41 4.09 1.89
CA ILE A 93 -5.09 4.66 1.67
C ILE A 93 -4.15 4.14 2.74
N ILE A 94 -2.96 3.70 2.34
CA ILE A 94 -1.82 3.50 3.22
C ILE A 94 -0.81 4.60 2.95
N ASN A 95 -0.45 5.34 3.98
CA ASN A 95 0.68 6.25 3.94
C ASN A 95 1.83 5.66 4.76
N ALA A 96 3.06 5.78 4.26
CA ALA A 96 4.25 5.52 5.06
C ALA A 96 5.20 6.72 4.96
N MET A 97 5.78 7.12 6.08
CA MET A 97 6.70 8.27 6.16
C MET A 97 7.79 7.98 7.19
N ASP A 98 9.02 8.32 6.84
CA ASP A 98 10.12 8.16 7.78
C ASP A 98 10.14 9.34 8.76
N GLN A 99 10.79 9.16 9.91
CA GLN A 99 10.81 10.18 10.96
C GLN A 99 11.48 11.51 10.56
N HIS A 100 12.27 11.54 9.47
CA HIS A 100 12.91 12.74 8.95
C HIS A 100 12.21 13.33 7.71
N GLU A 101 11.07 12.75 7.30
CA GLU A 101 10.26 13.19 6.15
C GLU A 101 11.02 13.22 4.81
N VAL A 102 12.13 12.49 4.70
CA VAL A 102 12.94 12.37 3.46
C VAL A 102 12.35 11.34 2.50
N TYR A 103 11.51 10.44 3.02
CA TYR A 103 10.77 9.45 2.28
C TYR A 103 9.28 9.49 2.63
N GLN A 104 8.44 9.51 1.60
CA GLN A 104 6.99 9.38 1.74
C GLN A 104 6.46 8.43 0.69
N LEU A 105 5.57 7.53 1.10
CA LEU A 105 4.85 6.62 0.22
C LEU A 105 3.36 6.76 0.46
N HIS A 106 2.61 6.83 -0.62
CA HIS A 106 1.16 6.81 -0.65
C HIS A 106 0.70 5.65 -1.52
N LEU A 107 -0.16 4.79 -0.99
CA LEU A 107 -0.80 3.69 -1.71
C LEU A 107 -2.30 3.78 -1.53
N GLU A 108 -3.01 4.17 -2.59
CA GLU A 108 -4.47 4.18 -2.62
C GLU A 108 -5.00 2.94 -3.31
N VAL A 109 -5.91 2.23 -2.65
CA VAL A 109 -6.63 1.09 -3.20
C VAL A 109 -8.07 1.49 -3.41
N LEU A 110 -8.56 1.42 -4.63
CA LEU A 110 -9.89 1.90 -4.99
C LEU A 110 -10.68 0.89 -5.83
N PRO A 111 -12.00 0.78 -5.61
CA PRO A 111 -12.86 0.01 -6.50
C PRO A 111 -13.00 0.68 -7.86
N LEU A 112 -12.83 -0.10 -8.92
CA LEU A 112 -12.99 0.34 -10.30
C LEU A 112 -14.36 -0.07 -10.84
N THR A 113 -15.09 0.90 -11.38
CA THR A 113 -16.28 0.64 -12.19
C THR A 113 -15.84 0.24 -13.59
N MET A 114 -16.30 -0.93 -14.06
CA MET A 114 -16.12 -1.30 -15.46
C MET A 114 -16.95 -0.34 -16.32
N MET A 115 -16.29 0.63 -16.97
CA MET A 115 -16.93 1.34 -18.07
C MET A 115 -17.03 0.34 -19.23
N ASN A 116 -18.26 -0.06 -19.56
CA ASN A 116 -18.52 -0.79 -20.80
C ASN A 116 -18.18 0.17 -21.95
N ASN A 117 -17.06 -0.07 -22.63
CA ASN A 117 -16.78 0.51 -23.94
C ASN A 117 -17.56 -0.25 -25.02
#